data_AF-K7S572-F1
#
_entry.id   AF-K7S572-F1
#
_cell.length_a   1.000
_cell.length_b   1.000
_cell.length_c   1.000
_cell.angle_alpha   90.00
_cell.angle_beta   90.00
_cell.angle_gamma   90.00
#
_symmetry.space_group_name_H-M   'P 1'
#
loop_
_entity.id
_entity.type
_entity.pdbx_description
1 polymer ?
#
loop_
_entity_poly.entity_id
_entity_poly.type
_entity_poly.pdbx_seq_one_letter_code
_entity_poly.pdbx_strand_id
1 'polypeptide(L)'
;IGQAFPYMPIANPGWMFPEYSFGIRDQRMQDMVNEVRGMGAELVVCLSHNGFDVDKAMAGRVTGIDVILAGHTHDALPEPVVIGDTIIIASGSNGKFVSRVDLDVRDGKMMGFRHKLIPIFSDVIEPDAEVAALIDEQRAPFEAELTEVLGTTADDTLLYRRGNFNGSWDDLICDALLEERDADIAMSPGVRWGPSILPGQAITREDLWNVTSMTYPNAYRTEMTGEFIHTIMEDVADNLFNEDPYYQHGGD
;
A
#
# COMPACT_ATOMS: atom_id res chain seq x y z
N ILE A 1 18.13 3.20 -7.01
CA ILE A 1 18.26 2.20 -5.93
C ILE A 1 16.86 1.67 -5.64
N GLY A 2 16.68 0.34 -5.53
CA GLY A 2 15.40 -0.26 -5.14
C GLY A 2 15.41 -0.59 -3.66
N GLN A 3 14.31 -0.30 -2.96
CA GLN A 3 14.13 -0.60 -1.55
C GLN A 3 12.78 -1.31 -1.34
N ALA A 4 12.85 -2.57 -0.94
CA ALA A 4 11.67 -3.38 -0.68
C ALA A 4 11.10 -3.10 0.73
N PHE A 5 9.86 -3.52 0.97
CA PHE A 5 9.21 -3.39 2.28
C PHE A 5 10.04 -4.08 3.37
N PRO A 6 10.40 -3.38 4.46
CA PRO A 6 11.34 -3.89 5.45
C PRO A 6 10.74 -4.95 6.40
N TYR A 7 9.41 -5.07 6.51
CA TYR A 7 8.75 -5.94 7.49
C TYR A 7 8.11 -7.21 6.89
N MET A 8 8.55 -7.64 5.70
CA MET A 8 7.96 -8.77 4.97
C MET A 8 7.75 -10.06 5.81
N PRO A 9 8.72 -10.54 6.61
CA PRO A 9 8.56 -11.79 7.36
C PRO A 9 7.64 -11.71 8.58
N ILE A 10 7.30 -10.49 9.01
CA ILE A 10 6.37 -10.23 10.14
C ILE A 10 4.96 -9.96 9.60
N ALA A 11 4.85 -9.27 8.46
CA ALA A 11 3.57 -8.98 7.81
C ALA A 11 2.94 -10.18 7.09
N ASN A 12 3.70 -11.26 6.86
CA ASN A 12 3.28 -12.46 6.15
C ASN A 12 3.77 -13.71 6.90
N PRO A 13 3.25 -14.92 6.58
CA PRO A 13 3.73 -16.14 7.21
C PRO A 13 5.25 -16.33 7.03
N GLY A 14 6.00 -16.33 8.14
CA GLY A 14 7.47 -16.31 8.11
C GLY A 14 8.12 -17.49 7.38
N TRP A 15 7.44 -18.64 7.28
CA TRP A 15 7.92 -19.80 6.52
C TRP A 15 8.03 -19.56 5.01
N MET A 16 7.39 -18.51 4.48
CA MET A 16 7.54 -18.09 3.09
C MET A 16 8.88 -17.37 2.82
N PHE A 17 9.57 -16.92 3.87
CA PHE A 17 10.83 -16.16 3.78
C PHE A 17 11.92 -16.74 4.70
N PRO A 18 12.20 -18.06 4.65
CA PRO A 18 12.99 -18.73 5.68
C PRO A 18 14.46 -18.29 5.73
N GLU A 19 14.98 -17.75 4.62
CA GLU A 19 16.40 -17.36 4.47
C GLU A 19 16.58 -15.85 4.27
N TYR A 20 15.49 -15.08 4.19
CA TYR A 20 15.56 -13.67 3.85
C TYR A 20 15.38 -12.79 5.09
N SER A 21 16.26 -11.79 5.21
CA SER A 21 16.14 -10.73 6.19
C SER A 21 15.90 -9.41 5.50
N PHE A 22 14.76 -8.80 5.83
CA PHE A 22 14.37 -7.46 5.42
C PHE A 22 14.54 -6.50 6.59
N GLY A 23 14.70 -5.21 6.30
CA GLY A 23 14.82 -4.21 7.33
C GLY A 23 15.27 -2.86 6.77
N ILE A 24 15.00 -1.82 7.54
CA ILE A 24 15.53 -0.49 7.26
C ILE A 24 16.98 -0.46 7.76
N ARG A 25 17.92 -0.25 6.84
CA ARG A 25 19.36 -0.29 7.13
C ARG A 25 20.01 0.97 6.59
N ASP A 26 19.87 2.07 7.32
CA ASP A 26 20.33 3.40 6.91
C ASP A 26 21.80 3.38 6.45
N GLN A 27 22.68 2.71 7.20
CA GLN A 27 24.10 2.57 6.81
C GLN A 27 24.26 1.85 5.47
N ARG A 28 23.54 0.76 5.24
CA ARG A 28 23.62 0.01 3.98
C ARG A 28 23.08 0.83 2.82
N MET A 29 22.01 1.60 3.03
CA MET A 29 21.49 2.54 2.04
C MET A 29 22.51 3.63 1.72
N GLN A 30 23.15 4.22 2.74
CA GLN A 30 24.20 5.21 2.56
C GLN A 30 25.39 4.65 1.77
N ASP A 31 25.81 3.42 2.06
CA ASP A 31 26.87 2.73 1.31
C ASP A 31 26.48 2.54 -0.17
N MET A 32 25.22 2.16 -0.44
CA MET A 32 24.70 2.04 -1.81
C MET A 32 24.70 3.38 -2.55
N VAL A 33 24.28 4.45 -1.87
CA VAL A 33 24.30 5.81 -2.44
C VAL A 33 25.73 6.22 -2.79
N ASN A 34 26.66 6.02 -1.86
CA ASN A 34 28.07 6.33 -2.07
C ASN A 34 28.68 5.52 -3.22
N GLU A 35 28.33 4.23 -3.32
CA GLU A 35 28.77 3.33 -4.38
C GLU A 35 28.31 3.83 -5.75
N VAL A 36 27.01 4.07 -5.94
CA VAL A 36 26.48 4.51 -7.25
C VAL A 36 26.98 5.91 -7.63
N ARG A 37 27.15 6.82 -6.66
CA ARG A 37 27.78 8.13 -6.89
C ARG A 37 29.25 7.99 -7.28
N GLY A 38 30.00 7.10 -6.63
CA GLY A 38 31.38 6.77 -6.97
C GLY A 38 31.53 6.17 -8.38
N MET A 39 30.49 5.50 -8.86
CA MET A 39 30.38 5.02 -10.25
C MET A 39 30.02 6.12 -11.26
N GLY A 40 29.77 7.35 -10.81
CA GLY A 40 29.47 8.51 -11.65
C GLY A 40 27.99 8.87 -11.76
N ALA A 41 27.11 8.34 -10.91
CA ALA A 41 25.70 8.76 -10.90
C ALA A 41 25.55 10.25 -10.54
N GLU A 42 24.98 11.03 -11.45
CA GLU A 42 24.70 12.46 -11.27
C GLU A 42 23.36 12.72 -10.55
N LEU A 43 22.47 11.73 -10.53
CA LEU A 43 21.20 11.74 -9.82
C LEU A 43 20.94 10.34 -9.23
N VAL A 44 20.46 10.28 -7.99
CA VAL A 44 20.09 9.05 -7.30
C VAL A 44 18.62 9.07 -6.93
N VAL A 45 17.87 8.17 -7.56
CA VAL A 45 16.46 7.91 -7.26
C VAL A 45 16.34 6.64 -6.42
N CYS A 46 15.64 6.70 -5.30
CA CYS A 46 15.22 5.56 -4.51
C CYS A 46 13.77 5.19 -4.87
N LEU A 47 13.56 4.01 -5.44
CA LEU A 47 12.22 3.43 -5.61
C LEU A 47 11.93 2.62 -4.35
N SER A 48 11.13 3.17 -3.46
CA SER A 48 10.94 2.68 -2.10
C SER A 48 9.56 2.08 -1.89
N HIS A 49 9.52 1.03 -1.08
CA HIS A 49 8.31 0.44 -0.54
C HIS A 49 8.37 0.39 0.99
N ASN A 50 9.11 1.31 1.64
CA ASN A 50 9.17 1.37 3.11
C ASN A 50 7.85 1.85 3.73
N GLY A 51 7.21 2.83 3.09
CA GLY A 51 6.11 3.63 3.65
C GLY A 51 6.52 5.09 3.79
N PHE A 52 5.56 6.00 3.61
CA PHE A 52 5.84 7.42 3.41
C PHE A 52 6.56 8.09 4.58
N ASP A 53 6.12 7.88 5.82
CA ASP A 53 6.77 8.46 7.00
C ASP A 53 8.14 7.84 7.31
N VAL A 54 8.30 6.54 7.02
CA VAL A 54 9.60 5.87 7.08
C VAL A 54 10.56 6.47 6.06
N ASP A 55 10.11 6.72 4.83
CA ASP A 55 10.91 7.35 3.79
C ASP A 55 11.30 8.79 4.14
N LYS A 56 10.41 9.55 4.80
CA LYS A 56 10.73 10.87 5.35
C LYS A 56 11.83 10.79 6.41
N ALA A 57 11.72 9.86 7.35
CA ALA A 57 12.74 9.64 8.37
C ALA A 57 14.08 9.19 7.76
N MET A 58 14.07 8.30 6.76
CA MET A 58 15.26 7.87 6.04
C MET A 58 15.92 9.02 5.26
N ALA A 59 15.14 9.87 4.58
CA ALA A 59 15.66 11.05 3.89
C ALA A 59 16.36 12.05 4.83
N GLY A 60 15.94 12.10 6.09
CA GLY A 60 16.61 12.91 7.12
C GLY A 60 17.94 12.32 7.62
N ARG A 61 18.26 11.06 7.30
CA ARG A 61 19.42 10.31 7.82
C ARG A 61 20.41 9.91 6.72
N VAL A 62 19.91 9.59 5.53
CA VAL A 62 20.71 9.18 4.38
C VAL A 62 20.91 10.35 3.43
N THR A 63 22.17 10.68 3.17
CA THR A 63 22.56 11.78 2.28
C THR A 63 22.79 11.31 0.85
N GLY A 64 22.55 12.18 -0.13
CA GLY A 64 22.87 11.96 -1.54
C GLY A 64 21.79 11.29 -2.37
N ILE A 65 20.62 10.98 -1.78
CA ILE A 65 19.39 10.63 -2.49
C ILE A 65 18.72 11.94 -2.94
N ASP A 66 18.40 12.08 -4.22
CA ASP A 66 17.71 13.28 -4.72
C ASP A 66 16.19 13.10 -4.75
N VAL A 67 15.73 11.89 -5.07
CA VAL A 67 14.31 11.58 -5.23
C VAL A 67 13.97 10.26 -4.55
N ILE A 68 12.90 10.23 -3.76
CA ILE A 68 12.26 9.01 -3.29
C ILE A 68 10.88 8.89 -3.94
N LEU A 69 10.65 7.77 -4.61
CA LEU A 69 9.34 7.36 -5.10
C LEU A 69 8.76 6.39 -4.06
N ALA A 70 7.85 6.89 -3.22
CA ALA A 70 7.34 6.18 -2.05
C ALA A 70 6.11 5.33 -2.40
N GLY A 71 6.10 4.09 -1.91
CA GLY A 71 4.99 3.15 -1.98
C GLY A 71 4.47 2.76 -0.59
N HIS A 72 3.83 1.58 -0.50
CA HIS A 72 3.31 0.95 0.72
C HIS A 72 2.12 1.64 1.42
N THR A 73 2.19 2.93 1.73
CA THR A 73 1.19 3.65 2.53
C THR A 73 0.03 4.21 1.70
N HIS A 74 0.11 4.13 0.38
CA HIS A 74 -0.95 4.54 -0.55
C HIS A 74 -1.31 6.05 -0.47
N ASP A 75 -0.39 6.88 0.05
CA ASP A 75 -0.50 8.33 0.01
C ASP A 75 -0.55 8.86 -1.41
N ALA A 76 -1.39 9.85 -1.65
CA ALA A 76 -1.46 10.57 -2.91
C ALA A 76 -1.33 12.06 -2.61
N LEU A 77 -0.15 12.61 -2.89
CA LEU A 77 0.16 14.01 -2.58
C LEU A 77 0.24 14.83 -3.87
N PRO A 78 -0.49 15.96 -3.97
CA PRO A 78 -0.42 16.80 -5.16
C PRO A 78 0.96 17.45 -5.34
N GLU A 79 1.65 17.72 -4.24
CA GLU A 79 2.98 18.32 -4.20
C GLU A 79 3.98 17.39 -3.48
N PRO A 80 5.24 17.28 -3.95
CA PRO A 80 6.25 16.49 -3.27
C PRO A 80 6.58 17.05 -1.88
N VAL A 81 6.89 16.16 -0.94
CA VAL A 81 7.49 16.54 0.35
C VAL A 81 8.99 16.70 0.17
N VAL A 82 9.57 17.74 0.76
CA VAL A 82 11.01 18.02 0.67
C VAL A 82 11.65 17.84 2.04
N ILE A 83 12.64 16.94 2.13
CA ILE A 83 13.45 16.71 3.33
C ILE A 83 14.91 16.98 2.95
N GLY A 84 15.47 18.09 3.44
CA GLY A 84 16.78 18.56 2.98
C GLY A 84 16.75 18.85 1.47
N ASP A 85 17.62 18.17 0.72
CA ASP A 85 17.69 18.26 -0.75
C ASP A 85 16.90 17.13 -1.46
N THR A 86 16.30 16.22 -0.70
CA THR A 86 15.56 15.06 -1.23
C THR A 86 14.08 15.39 -1.39
N ILE A 87 13.51 15.11 -2.56
CA ILE A 87 12.06 15.15 -2.77
C ILE A 87 11.44 13.76 -2.62
N ILE A 88 10.26 13.69 -2.03
CA ILE A 88 9.52 12.44 -1.78
C ILE A 88 8.16 12.55 -2.46
N ILE A 89 7.85 11.59 -3.31
CA ILE A 89 6.65 11.57 -4.14
C ILE A 89 5.83 10.34 -3.83
N ALA A 90 4.54 10.54 -3.57
CA ALA A 90 3.58 9.48 -3.34
C ALA A 90 2.44 9.57 -4.37
N SER A 91 2.17 8.45 -5.05
CA SER A 91 1.32 8.41 -6.26
C SER A 91 -0.02 7.69 -6.05
N GLY A 92 -0.42 7.49 -4.79
CA GLY A 92 -1.62 6.76 -4.42
C GLY A 92 -1.50 5.25 -4.66
N SER A 93 -2.64 4.63 -4.99
CA SER A 93 -2.79 3.20 -5.21
C SER A 93 -3.78 2.90 -6.33
N ASN A 94 -3.94 1.61 -6.67
CA ASN A 94 -4.97 1.11 -7.60
C ASN A 94 -4.95 1.75 -8.99
N GLY A 95 -3.79 2.27 -9.43
CA GLY A 95 -3.69 2.99 -10.70
C GLY A 95 -4.53 4.27 -10.76
N LYS A 96 -4.93 4.85 -9.61
CA LYS A 96 -5.74 6.09 -9.59
C LYS A 96 -4.98 7.30 -10.12
N PHE A 97 -3.64 7.29 -10.00
CA PHE A 97 -2.81 8.39 -10.45
C PHE A 97 -1.49 7.90 -11.09
N VAL A 98 -0.93 8.74 -11.95
CA VAL A 98 0.46 8.67 -12.42
C VAL A 98 1.16 9.96 -12.03
N SER A 99 2.24 9.86 -11.26
CA SER A 99 3.10 11.01 -10.98
C SER A 99 4.09 11.24 -12.12
N ARG A 100 4.08 12.44 -12.68
CA ARG A 100 5.10 12.93 -13.62
C ARG A 100 6.06 13.86 -12.88
N VAL A 101 7.35 13.57 -13.01
CA VAL A 101 8.43 14.37 -12.41
C VAL A 101 9.38 14.79 -13.52
N ASP A 102 9.45 16.08 -13.80
CA ASP A 102 10.48 16.64 -14.67
C ASP A 102 11.62 17.17 -13.80
N LEU A 103 12.86 16.73 -14.02
CA LEU A 103 14.03 17.11 -13.22
C LEU A 103 15.01 17.95 -14.06
N ASP A 104 15.53 19.04 -13.49
CA ASP A 104 16.65 19.82 -14.05
C ASP A 104 17.94 19.41 -13.33
N VAL A 105 18.78 18.62 -13.99
CA VAL A 105 20.03 18.09 -13.44
C VAL A 105 21.22 18.72 -14.15
N ARG A 106 22.14 19.33 -13.40
CA ARG A 106 23.34 19.99 -13.92
C ARG A 106 24.53 19.71 -13.01
N ASP A 107 25.67 19.36 -13.62
CA ASP A 107 26.94 19.15 -12.92
C ASP A 107 26.81 18.25 -11.67
N GLY A 108 26.09 17.13 -11.80
CA GLY A 108 25.85 16.20 -10.69
C GLY A 108 24.87 16.65 -9.61
N LYS A 109 24.05 17.69 -9.84
CA LYS A 109 23.09 18.22 -8.87
C LYS A 109 21.70 18.47 -9.48
N MET A 110 20.66 18.19 -8.70
CA MET A 110 19.29 18.60 -9.02
C MET A 110 19.12 20.10 -8.71
N MET A 111 18.94 20.91 -9.75
CA MET A 111 18.78 22.37 -9.64
C MET A 111 17.32 22.79 -9.47
N GLY A 112 16.38 21.92 -9.86
CA GLY A 112 14.96 22.14 -9.73
C GLY A 112 14.16 20.96 -10.26
N PHE A 113 12.86 20.98 -9.99
CA PHE A 113 11.92 19.96 -10.47
C PHE A 113 10.55 20.57 -10.75
N ARG A 114 9.74 19.86 -11.52
CA ARG A 114 8.30 20.06 -11.61
C ARG A 114 7.61 18.74 -11.37
N HIS A 115 6.51 18.78 -10.63
CA HIS A 115 5.70 17.62 -10.32
C HIS A 115 4.28 17.80 -10.86
N LYS A 116 3.66 16.71 -11.28
CA LYS A 116 2.22 16.63 -11.51
C LYS A 116 1.71 15.25 -11.13
N LEU A 117 0.76 15.20 -10.21
CA LEU A 117 -0.07 14.03 -9.95
C LEU A 117 -1.21 14.01 -10.98
N ILE A 118 -1.17 13.07 -11.92
CA ILE A 118 -2.13 12.99 -13.03
C ILE A 118 -3.17 11.94 -12.69
N PRO A 119 -4.45 12.30 -12.48
CA PRO A 119 -5.51 11.32 -12.24
C PRO A 119 -5.78 10.49 -13.50
N ILE A 120 -6.01 9.19 -13.31
CA ILE A 120 -6.44 8.28 -14.37
C ILE A 120 -7.97 8.16 -14.30
N PHE A 121 -8.63 8.72 -15.29
CA PHE A 121 -10.08 8.64 -15.49
C PHE A 121 -10.35 7.77 -16.72
N SER A 122 -10.74 6.52 -16.51
CA SER A 122 -10.89 5.51 -17.58
C SER A 122 -12.05 5.81 -18.54
N ASP A 123 -12.97 6.67 -18.15
CA ASP A 123 -14.09 7.15 -18.97
C ASP A 123 -13.70 8.27 -19.96
N VAL A 124 -12.52 8.88 -19.80
CA VAL A 124 -12.02 9.96 -20.67
C VAL A 124 -10.68 9.66 -21.33
N ILE A 125 -9.94 8.67 -20.83
CA ILE A 125 -8.65 8.25 -21.40
C ILE A 125 -8.88 7.00 -22.26
N GLU A 126 -8.61 7.13 -23.56
CA GLU A 126 -8.66 5.99 -24.50
C GLU A 126 -7.68 4.90 -24.03
N PRO A 127 -8.15 3.65 -23.82
CA PRO A 127 -7.27 2.55 -23.45
C PRO A 127 -6.34 2.19 -24.61
N ASP A 128 -5.12 1.76 -24.28
CA ASP A 128 -4.24 1.18 -25.29
C ASP A 128 -4.84 -0.13 -25.83
N ALA A 129 -5.00 -0.22 -27.15
CA ALA A 129 -5.72 -1.33 -27.78
C ALA A 129 -5.00 -2.68 -27.62
N GLU A 130 -3.68 -2.71 -27.57
CA GLU A 130 -2.91 -3.94 -27.38
C GLU A 130 -3.04 -4.43 -25.93
N VAL A 131 -2.93 -3.51 -24.97
CA VAL A 131 -3.10 -3.83 -23.54
C VAL A 131 -4.54 -4.24 -23.23
N ALA A 132 -5.54 -3.56 -23.79
CA ALA A 132 -6.95 -3.91 -23.60
C ALA A 132 -7.25 -5.32 -24.13
N ALA A 133 -6.79 -5.64 -25.35
CA ALA A 133 -6.96 -6.97 -25.92
C ALA A 133 -6.29 -8.06 -25.07
N LEU A 134 -5.09 -7.78 -24.52
CA LEU A 134 -4.41 -8.71 -23.62
C LEU A 134 -5.19 -8.92 -22.32
N ILE A 135 -5.71 -7.86 -21.71
CA ILE A 135 -6.53 -7.95 -20.49
C ILE A 135 -7.79 -8.78 -20.76
N ASP A 136 -8.50 -8.50 -21.86
CA ASP A 136 -9.70 -9.24 -22.25
C ASP A 136 -9.39 -10.74 -22.47
N GLU A 137 -8.28 -11.05 -23.16
CA GLU A 137 -7.84 -12.43 -23.36
C GLU A 137 -7.58 -13.16 -22.03
N GLN A 138 -6.87 -12.52 -21.09
CA GLN A 138 -6.56 -13.13 -19.80
C GLN A 138 -7.80 -13.29 -18.90
N ARG A 139 -8.78 -12.39 -19.02
CA ARG A 139 -10.01 -12.39 -18.22
C ARG A 139 -11.09 -13.31 -18.78
N ALA A 140 -11.14 -13.52 -20.10
CA ALA A 140 -12.18 -14.29 -20.77
C ALA A 140 -12.49 -15.67 -20.14
N PRO A 141 -11.51 -16.46 -19.67
CA PRO A 141 -11.80 -17.74 -19.00
C PRO A 141 -12.51 -17.61 -17.64
N PHE A 142 -12.41 -16.47 -16.99
CA PHE A 142 -12.89 -16.21 -15.63
C PHE A 142 -14.03 -15.20 -15.57
N GLU A 143 -14.41 -14.59 -16.69
CA GLU A 143 -15.37 -13.48 -16.77
C GLU A 143 -16.70 -13.80 -16.05
N ALA A 144 -17.24 -15.00 -16.26
CA ALA A 144 -18.49 -15.42 -15.63
C ALA A 144 -18.39 -15.53 -14.10
N GLU A 145 -17.21 -15.89 -13.59
CA GLU A 145 -16.96 -15.97 -12.15
C GLU A 145 -16.70 -14.58 -11.58
N LEU A 146 -15.84 -13.78 -12.22
CA LEU A 146 -15.50 -12.41 -11.80
C LEU A 146 -16.73 -11.52 -11.72
N THR A 147 -17.63 -11.62 -12.70
CA THR A 147 -18.82 -10.75 -12.82
C THR A 147 -20.06 -11.28 -12.07
N GLU A 148 -19.96 -12.42 -11.38
CA GLU A 148 -21.07 -12.93 -10.58
C GLU A 148 -21.47 -11.92 -9.51
N VAL A 149 -22.73 -11.47 -9.56
CA VAL A 149 -23.29 -10.54 -8.56
C VAL A 149 -23.66 -11.33 -7.31
N LEU A 150 -22.99 -11.03 -6.20
CA LEU A 150 -23.21 -11.64 -4.89
C LEU A 150 -24.26 -10.90 -4.07
N GLY A 151 -24.44 -9.61 -4.35
CA GLY A 151 -25.42 -8.75 -3.68
C GLY A 151 -25.39 -7.34 -4.23
N THR A 152 -26.10 -6.44 -3.55
CA THR A 152 -26.14 -5.00 -3.89
C THR A 152 -26.06 -4.21 -2.60
N THR A 153 -25.28 -3.12 -2.59
CA THR A 153 -25.27 -2.19 -1.46
C THR A 153 -26.61 -1.46 -1.35
N ALA A 154 -26.98 -1.04 -0.14
CA ALA A 154 -28.15 -0.16 0.03
C ALA A 154 -27.88 1.23 -0.60
N ASP A 155 -28.95 1.96 -0.92
CA ASP A 155 -28.89 3.27 -1.61
C ASP A 155 -28.17 4.37 -0.81
N ASP A 156 -27.90 4.15 0.48
CA ASP A 156 -27.19 5.06 1.38
C ASP A 156 -25.86 4.49 1.91
N THR A 157 -25.46 3.31 1.46
CA THR A 157 -24.31 2.57 2.02
C THR A 157 -23.12 2.58 1.05
N LEU A 158 -22.04 3.25 1.46
CA LEU A 158 -20.73 3.17 0.81
C LEU A 158 -19.92 2.05 1.45
N LEU A 159 -19.36 1.13 0.65
CA LEU A 159 -18.33 0.21 1.14
C LEU A 159 -16.94 0.78 0.87
N TYR A 160 -16.13 0.88 1.91
CA TYR A 160 -14.73 1.32 1.82
C TYR A 160 -13.89 0.57 2.86
N ARG A 161 -12.58 0.49 2.59
CA ARG A 161 -11.63 -0.28 3.41
C ARG A 161 -10.61 0.58 4.15
N ARG A 162 -10.19 1.70 3.56
CA ARG A 162 -9.16 2.58 4.16
C ARG A 162 -9.71 3.32 5.39
N GLY A 163 -8.98 3.22 6.50
CA GLY A 163 -9.22 3.95 7.74
C GLY A 163 -8.36 3.40 8.89
N ASN A 164 -8.02 4.25 9.86
CA ASN A 164 -7.22 3.85 11.02
C ASN A 164 -7.97 2.97 12.04
N PHE A 165 -9.29 3.10 12.08
CA PHE A 165 -10.12 2.43 13.09
C PHE A 165 -11.13 1.47 12.48
N ASN A 166 -11.71 1.84 11.32
CA ASN A 166 -12.73 1.01 10.68
C ASN A 166 -12.92 1.34 9.18
N GLY A 167 -13.45 0.37 8.45
CA GLY A 167 -14.00 0.50 7.12
C GLY A 167 -15.27 -0.36 6.97
N SER A 168 -16.28 0.13 6.25
CA SER A 168 -17.56 -0.58 6.10
C SER A 168 -17.46 -1.89 5.31
N TRP A 169 -16.39 -2.09 4.53
CA TRP A 169 -16.07 -3.41 4.00
C TRP A 169 -15.71 -4.41 5.10
N ASP A 170 -14.96 -3.97 6.11
CA ASP A 170 -14.54 -4.80 7.23
C ASP A 170 -15.68 -5.10 8.19
N ASP A 171 -16.61 -4.15 8.38
CA ASP A 171 -17.88 -4.42 9.09
C ASP A 171 -18.63 -5.59 8.45
N LEU A 172 -18.84 -5.53 7.13
CA LEU A 172 -19.54 -6.59 6.39
C LEU A 172 -18.83 -7.95 6.49
N ILE A 173 -17.49 -7.97 6.40
CA ILE A 173 -16.70 -9.20 6.54
C ILE A 173 -16.81 -9.76 7.96
N CYS A 174 -16.68 -8.92 8.97
CA CYS A 174 -16.77 -9.31 10.37
C CYS A 174 -18.17 -9.85 10.72
N ASP A 175 -19.23 -9.19 10.25
CA ASP A 175 -20.61 -9.65 10.46
C ASP A 175 -20.82 -11.04 9.84
N ALA A 176 -20.36 -11.24 8.59
CA ALA A 176 -20.45 -12.56 7.94
C ALA A 176 -19.65 -13.64 8.69
N LEU A 177 -18.49 -13.28 9.25
CA LEU A 177 -17.71 -14.21 10.08
C LEU A 177 -18.46 -14.58 11.37
N LEU A 178 -19.10 -13.62 12.04
CA LEU A 178 -19.88 -13.87 13.25
C LEU A 178 -21.14 -14.70 12.96
N GLU A 179 -21.80 -14.50 11.83
CA GLU A 179 -22.96 -15.28 11.42
C GLU A 179 -22.59 -16.74 11.08
N GLU A 180 -21.47 -16.96 10.38
CA GLU A 180 -21.04 -18.27 9.89
C GLU A 180 -20.13 -19.03 10.88
N ARG A 181 -19.63 -18.35 11.90
CA ARG A 181 -18.76 -18.90 12.94
C ARG A 181 -19.29 -18.45 14.28
N ASP A 182 -19.68 -19.42 15.10
CA ASP A 182 -20.09 -19.26 16.50
C ASP A 182 -19.01 -18.52 17.32
N ALA A 183 -18.96 -17.19 17.27
CA ALA A 183 -17.91 -16.38 17.86
C ALA A 183 -18.52 -15.09 18.42
N ASP A 184 -17.92 -14.57 19.49
CA ASP A 184 -18.37 -13.33 20.13
C ASP A 184 -17.71 -12.08 19.52
N ILE A 185 -16.53 -12.24 18.91
CA ILE A 185 -15.72 -11.16 18.32
C ILE A 185 -15.12 -11.66 17.00
N ALA A 186 -15.18 -10.82 15.97
CA ALA A 186 -14.47 -11.00 14.71
C ALA A 186 -13.43 -9.89 14.53
N MET A 187 -12.30 -10.23 13.91
CA MET A 187 -11.22 -9.31 13.60
C MET A 187 -10.89 -9.42 12.11
N SER A 188 -10.88 -8.29 11.42
CA SER A 188 -10.44 -8.19 10.02
C SER A 188 -9.08 -7.49 9.95
N PRO A 189 -8.16 -7.92 9.06
CA PRO A 189 -6.91 -7.23 8.88
C PRO A 189 -7.11 -5.86 8.21
N GLY A 190 -6.65 -4.79 8.87
CA GLY A 190 -6.70 -3.39 8.39
C GLY A 190 -5.73 -3.09 7.23
N VAL A 191 -5.84 -3.83 6.13
CA VAL A 191 -5.03 -3.62 4.92
C VAL A 191 -5.52 -2.44 4.10
N ARG A 192 -4.59 -1.72 3.45
CA ARG A 192 -4.91 -0.51 2.66
C ARG A 192 -5.43 -0.77 1.25
N TRP A 193 -5.28 -1.99 0.72
CA TRP A 193 -5.70 -2.34 -0.63
C TRP A 193 -7.16 -2.77 -0.65
N GLY A 194 -7.91 -2.34 -1.68
CA GLY A 194 -9.32 -2.70 -1.88
C GLY A 194 -10.10 -1.55 -2.54
N PRO A 195 -11.06 -1.86 -3.44
CA PRO A 195 -11.91 -0.86 -4.07
C PRO A 195 -13.00 -0.37 -3.10
N SER A 196 -13.61 0.76 -3.46
CA SER A 196 -14.85 1.23 -2.84
C SER A 196 -16.03 0.83 -3.72
N ILE A 197 -17.16 0.48 -3.09
CA ILE A 197 -18.42 0.19 -3.78
C ILE A 197 -19.42 1.29 -3.42
N LEU A 198 -19.96 1.95 -4.45
CA LEU A 198 -20.89 3.06 -4.26
C LEU A 198 -22.26 2.57 -3.76
N PRO A 199 -23.06 3.46 -3.16
CA PRO A 199 -24.44 3.12 -2.80
C PRO A 199 -25.27 2.66 -4.00
N GLY A 200 -26.09 1.62 -3.80
CA GLY A 200 -26.92 0.98 -4.83
C GLY A 200 -26.16 0.16 -5.88
N GLN A 201 -24.84 0.05 -5.77
CA GLN A 201 -24.01 -0.68 -6.74
C GLN A 201 -23.99 -2.19 -6.41
N ALA A 202 -23.96 -3.02 -7.46
CA ALA A 202 -23.75 -4.45 -7.31
C ALA A 202 -22.38 -4.74 -6.69
N ILE A 203 -22.34 -5.74 -5.81
CA ILE A 203 -21.12 -6.33 -5.27
C ILE A 203 -20.86 -7.60 -6.08
N THR A 204 -19.76 -7.63 -6.81
CA THR A 204 -19.35 -8.79 -7.60
C THR A 204 -18.39 -9.69 -6.83
N ARG A 205 -18.16 -10.91 -7.33
CA ARG A 205 -17.11 -11.80 -6.81
C ARG A 205 -15.72 -11.18 -6.96
N GLU A 206 -15.46 -10.45 -8.04
CA GLU A 206 -14.21 -9.70 -8.20
C GLU A 206 -14.03 -8.63 -7.11
N ASP A 207 -15.09 -7.93 -6.71
CA ASP A 207 -15.02 -6.95 -5.61
C ASP A 207 -14.65 -7.62 -4.29
N LEU A 208 -15.27 -8.77 -3.98
CA LEU A 208 -14.95 -9.56 -2.79
C LEU A 208 -13.48 -10.02 -2.81
N TRP A 209 -13.00 -10.54 -3.93
CA TRP A 209 -11.60 -10.94 -4.07
C TRP A 209 -10.64 -9.77 -3.92
N ASN A 210 -10.97 -8.60 -4.46
CA ASN A 210 -10.17 -7.41 -4.32
C ASN A 210 -10.06 -6.89 -2.86
N VAL A 211 -10.89 -7.35 -1.93
CA VAL A 211 -10.78 -7.05 -0.49
C VAL A 211 -10.39 -8.27 0.37
N THR A 212 -10.17 -9.44 -0.25
CA THR A 212 -9.78 -10.70 0.42
C THR A 212 -8.64 -11.45 -0.28
N SER A 213 -7.86 -10.78 -1.14
CA SER A 213 -6.82 -11.36 -2.02
C SER A 213 -5.53 -11.82 -1.32
N MET A 214 -5.61 -12.36 -0.10
CA MET A 214 -4.46 -13.00 0.54
C MET A 214 -4.28 -14.42 0.01
N THR A 215 -3.03 -14.82 -0.24
CA THR A 215 -2.69 -16.20 -0.66
C THR A 215 -2.85 -17.23 0.47
N TYR A 216 -3.13 -16.74 1.69
CA TYR A 216 -3.46 -17.50 2.89
C TYR A 216 -4.84 -17.07 3.42
N PRO A 217 -5.93 -17.26 2.67
CA PRO A 217 -7.23 -16.61 2.91
C PRO A 217 -8.06 -17.27 4.02
N ASN A 218 -7.51 -18.24 4.74
CA ASN A 218 -8.24 -19.02 5.72
C ASN A 218 -8.70 -18.14 6.90
N ALA A 219 -9.99 -18.23 7.22
CA ALA A 219 -10.53 -17.69 8.47
C ALA A 219 -10.34 -18.70 9.61
N TYR A 220 -9.85 -18.22 10.75
CA TYR A 220 -9.59 -19.04 11.94
C TYR A 220 -10.49 -18.64 13.10
N ARG A 221 -10.96 -19.63 13.86
CA ARG A 221 -11.68 -19.44 15.12
C ARG A 221 -10.80 -19.97 16.25
N THR A 222 -10.58 -19.15 17.27
CA THR A 222 -9.74 -19.52 18.42
C THR A 222 -10.27 -18.83 19.67
N GLU A 223 -10.26 -19.53 20.80
CA GLU A 223 -10.59 -18.94 22.10
C GLU A 223 -9.43 -18.06 22.59
N MET A 224 -9.74 -16.86 23.06
CA MET A 224 -8.80 -15.91 23.62
C MET A 224 -9.31 -15.38 24.95
N THR A 225 -8.42 -15.12 25.90
CA THR A 225 -8.80 -14.40 27.13
C THR A 225 -9.03 -12.93 26.81
N GLY A 226 -9.91 -12.27 27.57
CA GLY A 226 -10.09 -10.82 27.44
C GLY A 226 -8.80 -10.02 27.66
N GLU A 227 -7.91 -10.52 28.53
CA GLU A 227 -6.56 -9.97 28.73
C GLU A 227 -5.72 -10.05 27.45
N PHE A 228 -5.74 -11.19 26.75
CA PHE A 228 -4.96 -11.33 25.51
C PHE A 228 -5.51 -10.45 24.38
N ILE A 229 -6.84 -10.32 24.27
CA ILE A 229 -7.47 -9.37 23.33
C ILE A 229 -7.01 -7.94 23.64
N HIS A 230 -7.03 -7.53 24.91
CA HIS A 230 -6.54 -6.22 25.33
C HIS A 230 -5.07 -6.01 24.94
N THR A 231 -4.20 -7.00 25.16
CA THR A 231 -2.79 -6.95 24.75
C THR A 231 -2.65 -6.76 23.23
N ILE A 232 -3.42 -7.49 22.41
CA ILE A 232 -3.38 -7.33 20.96
C ILE A 232 -3.76 -5.91 20.56
N MET A 233 -4.84 -5.36 21.13
CA MET A 233 -5.30 -4.01 20.78
C MET A 233 -4.28 -2.93 21.17
N GLU A 234 -3.63 -3.06 22.34
CA GLU A 234 -2.56 -2.14 22.76
C GLU A 234 -1.31 -2.26 21.88
N ASP A 235 -0.90 -3.48 21.51
CA ASP A 235 0.25 -3.70 20.61
C ASP A 235 0.01 -3.09 19.22
N VAL A 236 -1.20 -3.24 18.68
CA VAL A 236 -1.60 -2.60 17.41
C VAL A 236 -1.61 -1.07 17.55
N ALA A 237 -2.12 -0.53 18.66
CA ALA A 237 -2.16 0.91 18.89
C ALA A 237 -0.76 1.51 19.05
N ASP A 238 0.13 0.87 19.80
CA ASP A 238 1.52 1.31 19.98
C ASP A 238 2.31 1.28 18.67
N ASN A 239 2.01 0.32 17.78
CA ASN A 239 2.56 0.29 16.44
C ASN A 239 2.02 1.43 15.56
N LEU A 240 0.71 1.57 15.53
CA LEU A 240 -0.01 2.49 14.64
C LEU A 240 0.30 3.96 14.96
N PHE A 241 0.33 4.29 16.25
CA PHE A 241 0.49 5.67 16.73
C PHE A 241 1.89 5.93 17.28
N ASN A 242 2.87 5.08 16.94
CA ASN A 242 4.25 5.29 17.38
C ASN A 242 4.77 6.65 16.90
N GLU A 243 5.44 7.40 17.77
CA GLU A 243 6.03 8.69 17.39
C GLU A 243 7.24 8.54 16.48
N ASP A 244 7.93 7.40 16.51
CA ASP A 244 9.04 7.09 15.60
C ASP A 244 8.52 6.27 14.40
N PRO A 245 8.55 6.84 13.18
CA PRO A 245 8.07 6.15 11.98
C PRO A 245 8.71 4.79 11.73
N TYR A 246 9.93 4.53 12.22
CA TYR A 246 10.61 3.25 12.01
C TYR A 246 9.97 2.09 12.80
N TYR A 247 9.05 2.38 13.72
CA TYR A 247 8.23 1.38 14.41
C TYR A 247 6.80 1.31 13.86
N GLN A 248 6.42 2.15 12.90
CA GLN A 248 5.12 2.07 12.26
C GLN A 248 5.16 1.04 11.12
N HIS A 249 4.34 -0.01 11.23
CA HIS A 249 4.31 -1.10 10.23
C HIS A 249 3.00 -1.15 9.43
N GLY A 250 1.95 -0.48 9.90
CA GLY A 250 0.60 -0.45 9.33
C GLY A 250 -0.07 0.90 9.50
N GLY A 251 -1.40 0.97 9.36
CA GLY A 251 -2.17 2.21 9.58
C GLY A 251 -2.48 3.03 8.33
N ASP A 252 -3.38 3.98 8.41
CA ASP A 252 -3.72 4.88 7.30
C ASP A 252 -3.39 6.36 7.55
#